data_AF-A0A9E0UD33-F1
#
_entry.id   AF-A0A9E0UD33-F1
#
_cell.length_a   1.000
_cell.length_b   1.000
_cell.length_c   1.000
_cell.angle_alpha   90.00
_cell.angle_beta   90.00
_cell.angle_gamma   90.00
#
_symmetry.space_group_name_H-M   'P 1'
#
loop_
_entity.id
_entity.type
_entity.pdbx_description
1 polymer ?
#
loop_
_entity_poly.entity_id
_entity_poly.type
_entity_poly.pdbx_seq_one_letter_code
_entity_poly.pdbx_strand_id
1 'polypeptide(L)'
;MTTYRAFRIHSDIGGHHAGIEELPRPEPAEGEVLVRISHSSVNYKDALAGTGRGKIIRTFPLVGGIDGAGVVESSRDQRFQPGAAVIATGWGLSFDHDGGYA
;
A
#
# COMPACT_ATOMS: atom_id res chain seq x y z
N MET A 1 -7.54 -15.63 2.03
CA MET A 1 -6.55 -16.01 0.99
C MET A 1 -5.17 -15.91 1.61
N THR A 2 -4.21 -16.74 1.20
CA THR A 2 -2.83 -16.70 1.73
C THR A 2 -1.97 -15.63 1.06
N THR A 3 -2.38 -15.15 -0.12
CA THR A 3 -1.72 -14.10 -0.90
C THR A 3 -2.74 -13.05 -1.39
N TYR A 4 -2.22 -11.89 -1.82
CA TYR A 4 -2.96 -10.83 -2.51
C TYR A 4 -2.12 -10.25 -3.66
N ARG A 5 -2.73 -9.54 -4.61
CA ARG A 5 -2.03 -8.91 -5.73
C ARG A 5 -1.79 -7.44 -5.44
N ALA A 6 -0.57 -6.98 -5.62
CA ALA A 6 -0.20 -5.58 -5.38
C ALA A 6 0.63 -5.01 -6.52
N PHE A 7 0.54 -3.70 -6.77
CA PHE A 7 1.45 -3.00 -7.67
C PHE A 7 2.74 -2.62 -6.91
N ARG A 8 3.78 -3.42 -7.10
CA ARG A 8 5.05 -3.30 -6.38
C ARG A 8 6.07 -2.51 -7.18
N ILE A 9 6.79 -1.62 -6.50
CA ILE A 9 7.81 -0.76 -7.07
C ILE A 9 9.15 -1.13 -6.46
N HIS A 10 10.15 -1.31 -7.33
CA HIS A 10 11.52 -1.67 -7.01
C HIS A 10 12.50 -0.62 -7.51
N SER A 11 13.62 -0.50 -6.81
CA SER A 11 14.79 0.24 -7.26
C SER A 11 16.03 -0.49 -6.75
N ASP A 12 16.61 -1.31 -7.62
CA ASP A 12 17.76 -2.16 -7.31
C ASP A 12 18.86 -2.01 -8.38
N ILE A 13 19.76 -2.99 -8.47
CA ILE A 13 20.86 -2.98 -9.44
C ILE A 13 20.36 -3.00 -10.90
N GLY A 14 19.15 -3.50 -11.16
CA GLY A 14 18.47 -3.48 -12.45
C GLY A 14 17.77 -2.15 -12.74
N GLY A 15 17.78 -1.22 -11.81
CA GLY A 15 17.15 0.09 -11.92
C GLY A 15 15.70 0.12 -11.44
N HIS A 16 15.03 1.22 -11.75
CA HIS A 16 13.65 1.46 -11.29
C HIS A 16 12.64 0.69 -12.15
N HIS A 17 11.85 -0.17 -11.55
CA HIS A 17 10.83 -0.97 -12.24
C HIS A 17 9.63 -1.23 -11.34
N ALA A 18 8.48 -1.52 -11.94
CA ALA A 18 7.25 -1.78 -11.21
C ALA A 18 6.33 -2.74 -11.97
N GLY A 19 5.50 -3.48 -11.24
CA GLY A 19 4.57 -4.46 -11.82
C GLY A 19 3.61 -5.03 -10.78
N ILE A 20 2.63 -5.79 -11.27
CA ILE A 20 1.73 -6.54 -10.38
C ILE A 20 2.45 -7.80 -9.90
N GLU A 21 2.51 -7.98 -8.59
CA GLU A 21 3.10 -9.14 -7.92
C GLU A 21 2.09 -9.79 -6.95
N GLU A 22 2.25 -11.09 -6.71
CA GLU A 22 1.58 -11.76 -5.60
C GLU A 22 2.42 -11.64 -4.33
N LEU A 23 1.82 -11.11 -3.28
CA LEU A 23 2.44 -10.94 -1.97
C LEU A 23 1.72 -11.78 -0.92
N PRO A 24 2.44 -12.27 0.12
CA PRO A 24 1.79 -12.93 1.25
C PRO A 24 0.83 -11.97 1.95
N ARG A 25 -0.30 -12.50 2.42
CA ARG A 25 -1.24 -11.72 3.24
C ARG A 25 -0.50 -11.15 4.47
N PRO A 26 -0.54 -9.83 4.71
CA PRO A 26 0.13 -9.24 5.86
C PRO A 26 -0.65 -9.55 7.15
N GLU A 27 0.09 -9.69 8.24
CA GLU A 27 -0.46 -9.82 9.58
C GLU A 27 -0.23 -8.50 10.32
N PRO A 28 -1.30 -7.79 10.76
CA PRO A 28 -1.14 -6.49 11.38
C PRO A 28 -0.42 -6.59 12.73
N ALA A 29 0.58 -5.74 12.93
CA ALA A 29 1.24 -5.54 14.20
C ALA A 29 0.34 -4.82 15.22
N GLU A 30 0.86 -4.59 16.42
CA GLU A 30 0.18 -3.75 17.41
C GLU A 30 0.03 -2.31 16.88
N GLY A 31 -1.19 -1.78 16.93
CA GLY A 31 -1.51 -0.45 16.39
C GLY A 31 -1.83 -0.42 14.89
N GLU A 32 -1.75 -1.56 14.19
CA GLU A 32 -2.08 -1.65 12.76
C GLU A 32 -3.49 -2.22 12.52
N VAL A 33 -4.03 -1.91 11.34
CA VAL A 33 -5.33 -2.36 10.86
C VAL A 33 -5.13 -3.03 9.51
N LEU A 34 -5.55 -4.29 9.38
CA LEU A 34 -5.60 -4.95 8.09
C LEU A 34 -6.87 -4.52 7.36
N VAL A 35 -6.71 -3.88 6.21
CA VAL A 35 -7.81 -3.40 5.37
C VAL A 35 -7.81 -4.14 4.05
N ARG A 36 -8.96 -4.72 3.69
CA ARG A 36 -9.19 -5.24 2.35
C ARG A 36 -9.58 -4.08 1.44
N ILE A 37 -8.61 -3.60 0.68
CA ILE A 37 -8.79 -2.49 -0.25
C ILE A 37 -9.72 -2.90 -1.40
N SER A 38 -10.54 -1.95 -1.82
CA SER A 38 -11.49 -2.11 -2.94
C SER A 38 -11.27 -1.05 -4.02
N HIS A 39 -10.82 0.13 -3.61
CA HIS A 39 -10.59 1.26 -4.48
C HIS A 39 -9.34 2.01 -4.02
N SER A 40 -8.63 2.56 -4.99
CA SER A 40 -7.54 3.50 -4.80
C SER A 40 -7.66 4.58 -5.88
N SER A 41 -6.73 5.53 -5.89
CA SER A 41 -6.69 6.63 -6.86
C SER A 41 -5.28 6.77 -7.42
N VAL A 42 -5.15 7.40 -8.58
CA VAL A 42 -3.84 7.73 -9.17
C VAL A 42 -3.65 9.24 -9.12
N ASN A 43 -2.74 9.68 -8.26
CA ASN A 43 -2.35 11.08 -8.13
C ASN A 43 -1.06 11.37 -8.90
N TYR A 44 -0.75 12.66 -9.04
CA TYR A 44 0.53 13.09 -9.62
C TYR A 44 1.74 12.51 -8.85
N LYS A 45 1.65 12.46 -7.51
CA LYS A 45 2.69 11.87 -6.66
C LYS A 45 2.89 10.38 -6.92
N ASP A 46 1.81 9.63 -7.20
CA ASP A 46 1.90 8.21 -7.50
C ASP A 46 2.61 7.96 -8.84
N ALA A 47 2.34 8.80 -9.85
CA ALA A 47 3.05 8.74 -11.13
C ALA A 47 4.55 9.06 -10.98
N LEU A 48 4.90 10.04 -10.15
CA LEU A 48 6.29 10.34 -9.80
C LEU A 48 6.97 9.15 -9.10
N ALA A 49 6.31 8.56 -8.10
CA ALA A 49 6.80 7.39 -7.38
C ALA A 49 7.00 6.19 -8.32
N GLY A 50 5.99 5.84 -9.13
CA GLY A 50 6.03 4.69 -10.03
C GLY A 50 6.98 4.84 -11.22
N THR A 51 7.37 6.06 -11.61
CA THR A 51 8.36 6.29 -12.68
C THR A 51 9.77 6.56 -12.16
N GLY A 52 9.96 6.62 -10.84
CA GLY A 52 11.22 7.01 -10.21
C GLY A 52 11.57 8.50 -10.39
N ARG A 53 10.73 9.28 -11.07
CA ARG A 53 10.93 10.71 -11.28
C ARG A 53 10.54 11.44 -10.00
N GLY A 54 11.48 12.14 -9.36
CA GLY A 54 11.21 12.93 -8.15
C GLY A 54 11.66 12.30 -6.83
N LYS A 55 12.22 11.07 -6.84
CA LYS A 55 12.81 10.41 -5.67
C LYS A 55 11.90 10.44 -4.43
N ILE A 56 10.62 10.16 -4.65
CA ILE A 56 9.59 10.21 -3.61
C ILE A 56 9.83 9.08 -2.61
N ILE A 57 9.94 7.85 -3.10
CA ILE A 57 10.07 6.65 -2.29
C ILE A 57 11.38 6.65 -1.49
N ARG A 58 11.31 6.27 -0.21
CA ARG A 58 12.48 6.11 0.68
C ARG A 58 12.92 4.67 0.87
N THR A 59 11.98 3.73 0.84
CA THR A 59 12.24 2.31 1.11
C THR A 59 11.76 1.48 -0.08
N PHE A 60 12.62 0.63 -0.63
CA PHE A 60 12.25 -0.32 -1.68
C PHE A 60 12.50 -1.76 -1.22
N PRO A 61 11.76 -2.75 -1.73
CA PRO A 61 10.55 -2.59 -2.54
C PRO A 61 9.35 -2.16 -1.70
N LEU A 62 8.33 -1.57 -2.32
CA LEU A 62 7.06 -1.26 -1.64
C LEU A 62 5.87 -1.30 -2.60
N VAL A 63 4.66 -1.28 -2.05
CA VAL A 63 3.39 -1.17 -2.79
C VAL A 63 3.04 0.29 -3.07
N GLY A 64 2.76 0.66 -4.32
CA GLY A 64 2.39 2.04 -4.66
C GLY A 64 1.00 2.48 -4.17
N GLY A 65 0.68 3.77 -4.34
CA GLY A 65 -0.64 4.36 -4.09
C GLY A 65 -0.75 5.06 -2.73
N ILE A 66 -0.85 6.39 -2.73
CA ILE A 66 -0.97 7.17 -1.49
C ILE A 66 -2.36 7.07 -0.83
N ASP A 67 -3.34 6.52 -1.53
CA ASP A 67 -4.73 6.41 -1.08
C ASP A 67 -5.23 4.97 -1.12
N GLY A 68 -6.13 4.61 -0.21
CA GLY A 68 -6.83 3.33 -0.23
C GLY A 68 -8.17 3.40 0.51
N ALA A 69 -9.21 2.84 -0.08
CA ALA A 69 -10.54 2.72 0.51
C ALA A 69 -11.04 1.27 0.46
N GLY A 70 -11.61 0.81 1.56
CA GLY A 70 -11.99 -0.59 1.69
C GLY A 70 -12.71 -0.87 3.00
N VAL A 71 -12.61 -2.12 3.43
CA VAL A 71 -13.20 -2.57 4.69
C VAL A 71 -12.14 -3.15 5.60
N VAL A 72 -12.28 -2.91 6.90
CA VAL A 72 -11.43 -3.55 7.91
C VAL A 72 -11.65 -5.06 7.84
N GLU A 73 -10.56 -5.79 7.59
CA GLU A 73 -10.55 -7.26 7.62
C GLU A 73 -10.24 -7.74 9.04
N SER A 74 -9.23 -7.17 9.69
CA SER A 74 -8.90 -7.43 11.10
C SER A 74 -8.18 -6.26 11.76
N SER A 75 -8.33 -6.13 13.07
CA SER A 75 -7.59 -5.16 13.88
C SER A 75 -7.50 -5.64 15.33
N ARG A 76 -6.48 -5.14 16.04
CA ARG A 76 -6.37 -5.23 17.50
C ARG A 76 -6.80 -3.94 18.20
N ASP A 77 -7.10 -2.89 17.44
CA ASP A 77 -7.53 -1.59 17.94
C ASP A 77 -9.06 -1.52 18.01
N GLN A 78 -9.60 -1.15 19.18
CA GLN A 78 -11.04 -1.12 19.41
C GLN A 78 -11.78 -0.07 18.55
N ARG A 79 -11.07 0.92 17.99
CA ARG A 79 -11.65 1.93 17.10
C ARG A 79 -11.98 1.38 15.71
N PHE A 80 -11.37 0.27 15.30
CA PHE A 80 -11.52 -0.29 13.95
C PHE A 80 -12.01 -1.74 14.02
N GLN A 81 -13.32 -1.91 13.91
CA GLN A 81 -13.94 -3.23 13.96
C GLN A 81 -14.00 -3.88 12.57
N PRO A 82 -13.81 -5.21 12.46
CA PRO A 82 -14.00 -5.94 11.21
C PRO A 82 -15.34 -5.61 10.53
N GLY A 83 -15.31 -5.37 9.23
CA GLY A 83 -16.46 -4.97 8.41
C GLY A 83 -16.70 -3.47 8.31
N ALA A 84 -16.03 -2.64 9.13
CA ALA A 84 -16.15 -1.19 9.02
C ALA A 84 -15.54 -0.67 7.71
N ALA A 85 -16.24 0.24 7.03
CA ALA A 85 -15.71 0.95 5.87
C ALA A 85 -14.70 2.02 6.32
N VAL A 86 -13.55 2.09 5.65
CA VAL A 86 -12.46 3.00 5.98
C VAL A 86 -11.81 3.57 4.73
N ILE A 87 -11.18 4.74 4.88
CA ILE A 87 -10.32 5.37 3.89
C ILE A 87 -9.03 5.83 4.56
N ALA A 88 -7.90 5.62 3.88
CA ALA A 88 -6.59 6.14 4.25
C ALA A 88 -6.04 6.96 3.07
N THR A 89 -5.52 8.15 3.37
CA THR A 89 -4.91 9.06 2.37
C THR A 89 -3.65 9.69 2.97
N GLY A 90 -2.52 9.61 2.28
CA GLY A 90 -1.24 10.18 2.73
C GLY A 90 -0.56 9.40 3.86
N TRP A 91 -0.13 10.09 4.92
CA TRP A 91 0.50 9.50 6.13
C TRP A 91 1.66 8.51 5.90
N GLY A 92 2.46 8.72 4.86
CA GLY A 92 3.62 7.86 4.55
C GLY A 92 3.33 6.68 3.62
N LEU A 93 2.05 6.47 3.24
CA LEU A 93 1.69 5.52 2.20
C LEU A 93 2.40 5.88 0.88
N SER A 94 2.90 4.86 0.19
CA SER A 94 3.68 4.98 -1.04
C SER A 94 4.89 5.92 -0.92
N PHE A 95 5.51 5.97 0.26
CA PHE A 95 6.67 6.79 0.58
C PHE A 95 7.70 6.02 1.42
N ASP A 96 7.34 5.71 2.66
CA ASP A 96 8.09 4.88 3.60
C ASP A 96 7.31 3.66 4.09
N HIS A 97 6.02 3.57 3.73
CA HIS A 97 5.13 2.45 3.97
C HIS A 97 4.48 1.97 2.67
N ASP A 98 4.04 0.71 2.65
CA ASP A 98 3.21 0.15 1.58
C ASP A 98 1.92 0.96 1.40
N GLY A 99 1.50 1.11 0.14
CA GLY A 99 0.37 1.91 -0.30
C GLY A 99 -0.88 1.11 -0.68
N GLY A 100 -1.87 1.82 -1.22
CA GLY A 100 -3.22 1.29 -1.49
C GLY A 100 -3.41 0.57 -2.83
N TYR A 101 -2.37 0.35 -3.65
CA TYR A 101 -2.47 -0.50 -4.85
C TYR A 101 -2.36 -1.99 -4.47
N ALA A 102 -3.27 -2.45 -3.62
CA ALA A 102 -3.29 -3.75 -2.93
C ALA A 102 -4.69 -4.41 -2.97
#